data_AF-A0A3A6EEA8-F1
#
_entry.id   AF-A0A3A6EEA8-F1
#
_cell.length_a   1.000
_cell.length_b   1.000
_cell.length_c   1.000
_cell.angle_alpha   90.00
_cell.angle_beta   90.00
_cell.angle_gamma   90.00
#
_symmetry.space_group_name_H-M   'P 1'
#
loop_
_entity.id
_entity.type
_entity.pdbx_description
1 polymer ?
#
loop_
_entity_poly.entity_id
_entity_poly.type
_entity_poly.pdbx_seq_one_letter_code
_entity_poly.pdbx_strand_id
1 'polypeptide(L)'
;MSDIRTWTPESDILKPGEPCSVQEIRSWFERLPRMRALIRQQQEHIESLRSAATTTTSSNSGAPGHSGTSDKVGTNSDAAMDAEAKLAELKCQYAEMQKDAIDVAYLLHADPVSIKRSRCLILSFVEGKRHAEIAPEVGYSNPSQVSRAISEGLAQLAELTNELNLS
;
A
#
# COMPACT_ATOMS: atom_id res chain seq x y z
N MET A 1 -2.46 7.87 -22.01
CA MET A 1 -1.80 8.55 -20.89
C MET A 1 -2.64 8.27 -19.67
N SER A 2 -2.19 7.35 -18.82
CA SER A 2 -2.88 7.02 -17.58
C SER A 2 -2.51 8.09 -16.57
N ASP A 3 -3.47 8.93 -16.19
CA ASP A 3 -3.27 9.96 -15.17
C ASP A 3 -2.83 9.29 -13.87
N ILE A 4 -1.56 9.50 -13.49
CA ILE A 4 -1.07 9.21 -12.16
C ILE A 4 -1.71 10.29 -11.27
N ARG A 5 -2.89 10.00 -10.72
CA ARG A 5 -3.48 10.84 -9.68
C ARG A 5 -2.46 10.94 -8.55
N THR A 6 -1.85 12.11 -8.40
CA THR A 6 -1.09 12.48 -7.21
C THR A 6 -2.01 12.30 -6.01
N TRP A 7 -1.69 11.35 -5.15
CA TRP A 7 -2.45 11.05 -3.94
C TRP A 7 -2.23 12.16 -2.92
N THR A 8 -3.32 12.79 -2.45
CA THR A 8 -3.29 13.80 -1.39
C THR A 8 -3.85 13.20 -0.09
N PRO A 9 -3.08 13.23 1.03
CA PRO A 9 -3.47 12.62 2.30
C PRO A 9 -4.79 13.16 2.89
N GLU A 10 -5.09 14.45 2.67
CA GLU A 10 -6.19 15.17 3.35
C GLU A 10 -7.60 14.80 2.89
N SER A 11 -7.76 14.21 1.70
CA SER A 11 -9.10 13.87 1.18
C SER A 11 -9.67 12.56 1.76
N ASP A 12 -8.87 11.85 2.55
CA ASP A 12 -8.87 10.38 2.59
C ASP A 12 -8.76 9.80 4.02
N ILE A 13 -8.78 10.68 5.02
CA ILE A 13 -9.02 10.34 6.42
C ILE A 13 -10.52 10.15 6.57
N LEU A 14 -10.95 9.09 7.28
CA LEU A 14 -12.36 8.94 7.67
C LEU A 14 -12.78 10.23 8.37
N LYS A 15 -13.60 11.04 7.71
CA LYS A 15 -13.96 12.37 8.22
C LYS A 15 -14.76 12.19 9.51
N PRO A 16 -14.35 12.82 10.61
CA PRO A 16 -15.16 12.85 11.82
C PRO A 16 -16.51 13.50 11.51
N GLY A 17 -17.61 12.82 11.81
CA GLY A 17 -18.98 13.34 11.68
C GLY A 17 -19.83 12.84 10.51
N GLU A 18 -19.29 12.02 9.58
CA GLU A 18 -20.08 11.41 8.50
C GLU A 18 -20.30 9.91 8.77
N PRO A 19 -21.53 9.39 8.62
CA PRO A 19 -21.78 7.97 8.85
C PRO A 19 -20.98 7.15 7.84
N CYS A 20 -20.10 6.29 8.35
CA CYS A 20 -19.25 5.44 7.53
C CYS A 20 -19.92 4.09 7.31
N SER A 21 -20.15 3.75 6.04
CA SER A 21 -20.64 2.45 5.62
C SER A 21 -19.55 1.39 5.62
N VAL A 22 -19.94 0.11 5.72
CA VAL A 22 -19.02 -1.03 5.60
C VAL A 22 -18.22 -0.99 4.29
N GLN A 23 -18.83 -0.49 3.21
CA GLN A 23 -18.17 -0.37 1.91
C GLN A 23 -17.10 0.71 1.90
N GLU A 24 -17.31 1.83 2.59
CA GLU A 24 -16.32 2.90 2.72
C GLU A 24 -15.12 2.44 3.55
N ILE A 25 -15.36 1.81 4.69
CA ILE A 25 -14.27 1.24 5.51
C ILE A 25 -13.49 0.18 4.72
N ARG A 26 -14.19 -0.71 4.00
CA ARG A 26 -13.51 -1.67 3.11
C ARG A 26 -12.66 -0.97 2.07
N SER A 27 -13.22 0.01 1.37
CA SER A 27 -12.52 0.75 0.32
C SER A 27 -11.29 1.46 0.86
N TRP A 28 -11.39 1.98 2.09
CA TRP A 28 -10.30 2.62 2.82
C TRP A 28 -9.17 1.63 3.11
N PHE A 29 -9.45 0.45 3.67
CA PHE A 29 -8.46 -0.61 3.91
C PHE A 29 -7.84 -1.14 2.62
N GLU A 30 -8.63 -1.28 1.55
CA GLU A 30 -8.14 -1.73 0.23
C GLU A 30 -7.14 -0.76 -0.42
N ARG A 31 -6.98 0.46 0.09
CA ARG A 31 -5.91 1.36 -0.38
C ARG A 31 -4.52 0.85 -0.03
N LEU A 32 -4.36 0.11 1.07
CA LEU A 32 -3.07 -0.47 1.46
C LEU A 32 -2.50 -1.44 0.41
N PRO A 33 -3.21 -2.49 -0.04
CA PRO A 33 -2.71 -3.36 -1.09
C PRO A 33 -2.49 -2.62 -2.41
N ARG A 34 -3.29 -1.59 -2.73
CA ARG A 34 -3.06 -0.73 -3.91
C ARG A 34 -1.75 0.05 -3.82
N MET A 35 -1.50 0.71 -2.68
CA MET A 35 -0.25 1.43 -2.43
C MET A 35 0.96 0.50 -2.46
N ARG A 36 0.84 -0.70 -1.88
CA ARG A 36 1.89 -1.74 -1.96
C ARG A 36 2.20 -2.13 -3.41
N ALA A 37 1.19 -2.26 -4.26
CA ALA A 37 1.37 -2.54 -5.68
C ALA A 37 2.08 -1.39 -6.41
N LEU A 38 1.72 -0.14 -6.12
CA LEU A 38 2.39 1.05 -6.67
C LEU A 38 3.86 1.11 -6.27
N ILE A 39 4.19 0.81 -5.01
CA ILE A 39 5.58 0.74 -4.53
C ILE A 39 6.37 -0.31 -5.32
N ARG A 40 5.81 -1.51 -5.52
CA ARG A 40 6.46 -2.57 -6.30
C ARG A 40 6.69 -2.15 -7.75
N GLN A 41 5.67 -1.58 -8.39
CA GLN A 41 5.78 -1.07 -9.75
C GLN A 41 6.87 0.00 -9.87
N GLN A 42 6.98 0.91 -8.89
CA GLN A 42 8.01 1.93 -8.88
C GLN A 42 9.42 1.34 -8.69
N GLN A 43 9.55 0.28 -7.88
CA GLN A 43 10.82 -0.45 -7.73
C GLN A 43 11.24 -1.12 -9.03
N GLU A 44 10.33 -1.82 -9.70
CA GLU A 44 10.56 -2.44 -11.02
C GLU A 44 10.95 -1.39 -12.07
N HIS A 45 10.33 -0.21 -12.03
CA HIS A 45 10.68 0.90 -12.93
C HIS A 45 12.12 1.40 -12.70
N ILE A 46 12.54 1.59 -11.45
CA ILE A 46 13.92 1.98 -11.09
C ILE A 46 14.92 0.92 -11.58
N GLU A 47 14.61 -0.37 -11.38
CA GLU A 47 15.45 -1.46 -11.88
C GLU A 47 15.58 -1.42 -13.41
N SER A 48 14.49 -1.19 -14.13
CA SER A 48 14.50 -1.04 -15.59
C SER A 48 15.37 0.14 -16.04
N LEU A 49 15.30 1.30 -15.36
CA LEU A 49 16.13 2.47 -15.67
C LEU A 49 17.63 2.14 -15.47
N ARG A 50 17.97 1.45 -14.37
CA ARG A 50 19.36 1.03 -14.09
C ARG A 50 19.88 0.03 -15.11
N SER A 51 19.06 -0.95 -15.52
CA SER A 51 19.43 -1.90 -16.58
C SER A 51 19.68 -1.18 -17.92
N ALA A 52 18.81 -0.24 -18.30
CA ALA A 52 18.98 0.53 -19.55
C ALA A 52 20.27 1.38 -19.56
N ALA A 53 20.62 2.00 -18.43
CA ALA A 53 21.88 2.72 -18.29
C ALA A 53 23.11 1.80 -18.44
N THR A 54 23.04 0.59 -17.88
CA THR A 54 24.11 -0.42 -18.00
C THR A 54 24.29 -0.87 -19.45
N THR A 55 23.21 -1.24 -20.15
CA THR A 55 23.26 -1.67 -21.57
C THR A 55 23.80 -0.59 -22.49
N THR A 56 23.45 0.68 -22.24
CA THR A 56 23.96 1.83 -23.00
C THR A 56 25.47 1.99 -22.81
N THR A 57 25.98 1.72 -21.61
CA THR A 57 27.41 1.83 -21.27
C THR A 57 28.22 0.65 -21.83
N SER A 58 27.70 -0.59 -21.79
CA SER A 58 28.39 -1.79 -22.30
C SER A 58 28.50 -1.83 -23.82
N SER A 59 27.56 -1.21 -24.55
CA SER A 59 27.58 -1.13 -26.02
C SER A 59 28.65 -0.16 -26.56
N ASN A 60 29.37 0.55 -25.67
CA ASN A 60 30.31 1.63 -26.00
C ASN A 60 31.79 1.22 -25.99
N SER A 61 32.15 -0.03 -25.65
CA SER A 61 33.56 -0.45 -25.57
C SER A 61 34.27 -0.66 -26.92
N GLY A 62 33.81 -0.03 -28.03
CA GLY A 62 34.22 -0.43 -29.39
C GLY A 62 34.52 0.63 -30.45
N ALA A 63 34.21 1.94 -30.31
CA ALA A 63 34.49 2.88 -31.41
C ALA A 63 34.73 4.34 -30.98
N PRO A 64 35.87 4.96 -31.37
CA PRO A 64 36.08 6.38 -31.19
C PRO A 64 35.40 7.13 -32.35
N GLY A 65 34.30 7.83 -32.07
CA GLY A 65 33.73 8.78 -33.02
C GLY A 65 32.20 8.81 -33.09
N HIS A 66 31.52 9.15 -31.99
CA HIS A 66 30.18 9.72 -32.11
C HIS A 66 29.89 10.70 -30.97
N SER A 67 29.72 11.96 -31.33
CA SER A 67 29.32 13.06 -30.46
C SER A 67 27.79 13.01 -30.31
N GLY A 68 27.30 12.45 -29.19
CA GLY A 68 25.86 12.32 -28.91
C GLY A 68 25.46 11.42 -27.74
N THR A 69 26.41 10.75 -27.07
CA THR A 69 26.10 9.76 -26.01
C THR A 69 26.11 10.35 -24.59
N SER A 70 26.83 11.45 -24.34
CA SER A 70 26.92 12.09 -23.01
C SER A 70 25.54 12.53 -22.49
N ASP A 71 24.70 13.08 -23.36
CA ASP A 71 23.39 13.61 -22.99
C ASP A 71 22.43 12.51 -22.52
N LYS A 72 22.51 11.30 -23.10
CA LYS A 72 21.62 10.16 -22.77
C LYS A 72 21.93 9.55 -21.41
N VAL A 73 23.21 9.48 -21.02
CA VAL A 73 23.61 8.98 -19.70
C VAL A 73 23.20 9.97 -18.60
N GLY A 74 23.35 11.28 -18.85
CA GLY A 74 22.87 12.33 -17.94
C GLY A 74 21.36 12.29 -17.73
N THR A 75 20.57 12.22 -18.81
CA THR A 75 19.09 12.14 -18.71
C THR A 75 18.60 10.89 -17.96
N ASN A 76 19.25 9.73 -18.15
CA ASN A 76 18.87 8.51 -17.44
C ASN A 76 19.25 8.56 -15.95
N SER A 77 20.35 9.24 -15.60
CA SER A 77 20.76 9.46 -14.21
C SER A 77 19.76 10.34 -13.46
N ASP A 78 19.34 11.45 -14.06
CA ASP A 78 18.37 12.37 -13.44
C ASP A 78 16.99 11.69 -13.27
N ALA A 79 16.53 10.95 -14.28
CA ALA A 79 15.28 10.20 -14.20
C ALA A 79 15.30 9.11 -13.11
N ALA A 80 16.46 8.48 -12.87
CA ALA A 80 16.62 7.51 -11.79
C ALA A 80 16.56 8.19 -10.41
N MET A 81 17.16 9.36 -10.25
CA MET A 81 17.07 10.13 -8.99
C MET A 81 15.64 10.55 -8.68
N ASP A 82 14.90 11.08 -9.67
CA ASP A 82 13.49 11.45 -9.50
C ASP A 82 12.62 10.24 -9.16
N ALA A 83 12.87 9.10 -9.81
CA ALA A 83 12.15 7.86 -9.53
C ALA A 83 12.42 7.34 -8.11
N GLU A 84 13.65 7.46 -7.61
CA GLU A 84 14.01 7.11 -6.23
C GLU A 84 13.38 8.05 -5.20
N ALA A 85 13.36 9.36 -5.46
CA ALA A 85 12.66 10.33 -4.62
C ALA A 85 11.15 10.00 -4.53
N LYS A 86 10.52 9.65 -5.66
CA LYS A 86 9.12 9.23 -5.68
C LYS A 86 8.89 7.93 -4.89
N LEU A 87 9.81 6.96 -4.99
CA LEU A 87 9.73 5.74 -4.20
C LEU A 87 9.79 6.02 -2.69
N ALA A 88 10.65 6.95 -2.25
CA ALA A 88 10.76 7.34 -0.86
C ALA A 88 9.46 7.98 -0.35
N GLU A 89 8.85 8.87 -1.14
CA GLU A 89 7.55 9.47 -0.84
C GLU A 89 6.45 8.41 -0.67
N LEU A 90 6.32 7.50 -1.65
CA LEU A 90 5.32 6.42 -1.60
C LEU A 90 5.49 5.51 -0.37
N LYS A 91 6.73 5.18 -0.01
CA LYS A 91 7.03 4.39 1.20
C LYS A 91 6.66 5.14 2.47
N CYS A 92 6.90 6.44 2.52
CA CYS A 92 6.53 7.27 3.67
C CYS A 92 5.01 7.30 3.85
N GLN A 93 4.28 7.59 2.78
CA GLN A 93 2.82 7.60 2.78
C GLN A 93 2.24 6.23 3.16
N TYR A 94 2.81 5.15 2.63
CA TYR A 94 2.39 3.80 2.98
C TYR A 94 2.58 3.50 4.47
N ALA A 95 3.68 3.94 5.10
CA ALA A 95 3.90 3.75 6.53
C ALA A 95 2.86 4.49 7.39
N GLU A 96 2.49 5.71 7.00
CA GLU A 96 1.41 6.48 7.65
C GLU A 96 0.07 5.74 7.53
N MET A 97 -0.29 5.31 6.32
CA MET A 97 -1.51 4.52 6.08
C MET A 97 -1.53 3.21 6.88
N GLN A 98 -0.38 2.54 7.03
CA GLN A 98 -0.27 1.33 7.84
C GLN A 98 -0.52 1.63 9.31
N LYS A 99 0.03 2.73 9.84
CA LYS A 99 -0.20 3.17 11.22
C LYS A 99 -1.68 3.42 11.47
N ASP A 100 -2.32 4.20 10.61
CA ASP A 100 -3.74 4.53 10.75
C ASP A 100 -4.62 3.28 10.67
N ALA A 101 -4.31 2.36 9.75
CA ALA A 101 -5.07 1.12 9.60
C ALA A 101 -4.94 0.19 10.80
N ILE A 102 -3.76 0.17 11.44
CA ILE A 102 -3.55 -0.53 12.70
C ILE A 102 -4.39 0.14 13.79
N ASP A 103 -4.29 1.46 13.96
CA ASP A 103 -5.04 2.19 14.98
C ASP A 103 -6.56 1.96 14.85
N VAL A 104 -7.10 2.03 13.63
CA VAL A 104 -8.51 1.74 13.35
C VAL A 104 -8.86 0.28 13.68
N ALA A 105 -8.06 -0.70 13.26
CA ALA A 105 -8.33 -2.11 13.56
C ALA A 105 -8.34 -2.38 15.07
N TYR A 106 -7.49 -1.69 15.84
CA TYR A 106 -7.42 -1.81 17.30
C TYR A 106 -8.67 -1.30 18.03
N LEU A 107 -9.55 -0.52 17.39
CA LEU A 107 -10.87 -0.17 17.95
C LEU A 107 -11.73 -1.41 18.25
N LEU A 108 -11.48 -2.54 17.56
CA LEU A 108 -12.16 -3.81 17.81
C LEU A 108 -11.65 -4.57 19.05
N HIS A 109 -10.67 -4.07 19.79
CA HIS A 109 -10.07 -4.80 20.93
C HIS A 109 -10.93 -4.81 22.20
N ALA A 110 -12.23 -5.12 22.08
CA ALA A 110 -13.17 -5.23 23.20
C ALA A 110 -13.19 -6.64 23.82
N ASP A 111 -13.04 -7.69 23.01
CA ASP A 111 -13.14 -9.09 23.45
C ASP A 111 -12.27 -10.03 22.58
N PRO A 112 -12.00 -11.28 23.01
CA PRO A 112 -11.13 -12.20 22.28
C PRO A 112 -11.55 -12.49 20.83
N VAL A 113 -12.85 -12.50 20.52
CA VAL A 113 -13.34 -12.70 19.15
C VAL A 113 -13.04 -11.48 18.31
N SER A 114 -13.32 -10.29 18.82
CA SER A 114 -13.07 -9.03 18.11
C SER A 114 -11.57 -8.72 17.94
N ILE A 115 -10.72 -9.14 18.89
CA ILE A 115 -9.24 -9.14 18.74
C ILE A 115 -8.80 -10.03 17.58
N LYS A 116 -9.41 -11.22 17.42
CA LYS A 116 -9.10 -12.08 16.26
C LYS A 116 -9.53 -11.43 14.93
N ARG A 117 -10.66 -10.71 14.91
CA ARG A 117 -11.11 -9.95 13.73
C ARG A 117 -10.12 -8.84 13.38
N SER A 118 -9.70 -8.04 14.36
CA SER A 118 -8.65 -7.02 14.22
C SER A 118 -7.38 -7.61 13.61
N ARG A 119 -6.87 -8.72 14.17
CA ARG A 119 -5.70 -9.42 13.61
C ARG A 119 -5.90 -9.83 12.16
N CYS A 120 -7.08 -10.35 11.78
CA CYS A 120 -7.34 -10.70 10.39
C CYS A 120 -7.29 -9.50 9.44
N LEU A 121 -7.80 -8.33 9.86
CA LEU A 121 -7.73 -7.09 9.07
C LEU A 121 -6.28 -6.64 8.87
N ILE A 122 -5.50 -6.59 9.94
CA ILE A 122 -4.09 -6.18 9.90
C ILE A 122 -3.29 -7.13 9.00
N LEU A 123 -3.38 -8.43 9.24
CA LEU A 123 -2.61 -9.42 8.48
C LEU A 123 -2.98 -9.42 6.99
N SER A 124 -4.26 -9.21 6.66
CA SER A 124 -4.74 -9.19 5.27
C SER A 124 -4.37 -7.89 4.55
N PHE A 125 -4.76 -6.74 5.10
CA PHE A 125 -4.63 -5.45 4.41
C PHE A 125 -3.26 -4.81 4.62
N VAL A 126 -2.75 -4.79 5.85
CA VAL A 126 -1.50 -4.10 6.25
C VAL A 126 -0.29 -4.93 5.88
N GLU A 127 -0.29 -6.22 6.21
CA GLU A 127 0.85 -7.13 5.92
C GLU A 127 0.74 -7.83 4.56
N GLY A 128 -0.47 -7.99 4.02
CA GLY A 128 -0.65 -8.60 2.70
C GLY A 128 -0.59 -10.12 2.67
N LYS A 129 -0.79 -10.77 3.82
CA LYS A 129 -0.83 -12.23 3.93
C LYS A 129 -2.10 -12.77 3.28
N ARG A 130 -2.01 -13.95 2.66
CA ARG A 130 -3.19 -14.64 2.12
C ARG A 130 -3.97 -15.27 3.26
N HIS A 131 -5.28 -15.45 3.08
CA HIS A 131 -6.14 -16.05 4.12
C HIS A 131 -5.66 -17.43 4.59
N ALA A 132 -5.00 -18.21 3.72
CA ALA A 132 -4.40 -19.49 4.07
C ALA A 132 -3.21 -19.39 5.03
N GLU A 133 -2.46 -18.29 4.98
CA GLU A 133 -1.36 -18.00 5.89
C GLU A 133 -1.89 -17.42 7.22
N ILE A 134 -2.95 -16.62 7.14
CA ILE A 134 -3.58 -15.98 8.31
C ILE A 134 -4.30 -17.00 9.20
N ALA A 135 -5.05 -17.93 8.60
CA ALA A 135 -5.90 -18.86 9.35
C ALA A 135 -5.16 -19.57 10.51
N PRO A 136 -4.01 -20.25 10.31
CA PRO A 136 -3.28 -20.86 11.41
C PRO A 136 -2.74 -19.84 12.42
N GLU A 137 -2.32 -18.65 11.98
CA GLU A 137 -1.74 -17.61 12.83
C GLU A 137 -2.73 -17.02 13.85
N VAL A 138 -4.02 -16.98 13.50
CA VAL A 138 -5.11 -16.53 14.39
C VAL A 138 -5.90 -17.68 15.04
N GLY A 139 -5.50 -18.93 14.77
CA GLY A 139 -6.12 -20.14 15.31
C GLY A 139 -7.46 -20.51 14.67
N TYR A 140 -7.63 -20.25 13.38
CA TYR A 140 -8.74 -20.76 12.57
C TYR A 140 -8.33 -22.03 11.82
N SER A 141 -9.32 -22.90 11.57
CA SER A 141 -9.11 -24.18 10.91
C SER A 141 -9.08 -24.06 9.39
N ASN A 142 -9.61 -22.99 8.81
CA ASN A 142 -9.62 -22.79 7.37
C ASN A 142 -9.63 -21.30 6.95
N PRO A 143 -9.31 -21.00 5.67
CA PRO A 143 -9.28 -19.64 5.15
C PRO A 143 -10.64 -18.93 5.06
N SER A 144 -11.76 -19.66 4.99
CA SER A 144 -13.09 -19.03 4.89
C SER A 144 -13.51 -18.37 6.22
N GLN A 145 -13.04 -18.90 7.35
CA GLN A 145 -13.18 -18.25 8.65
C GLN A 145 -12.49 -16.88 8.71
N VAL A 146 -11.33 -16.73 8.06
CA VAL A 146 -10.63 -15.43 7.93
C VAL A 146 -11.48 -14.45 7.13
N SER A 147 -12.01 -14.88 5.98
CA SER A 147 -12.89 -14.04 5.15
C SER A 147 -14.13 -13.56 5.90
N ARG A 148 -14.72 -14.44 6.72
CA ARG A 148 -15.86 -14.11 7.57
C ARG A 148 -15.46 -13.12 8.67
N ALA A 149 -14.35 -13.38 9.36
CA ALA A 149 -13.83 -12.50 10.42
C ALA A 149 -13.51 -11.09 9.90
N ILE A 150 -12.96 -10.97 8.69
CA ILE A 150 -12.74 -9.68 8.01
C ILE A 150 -14.06 -8.98 7.75
N SER A 151 -15.05 -9.69 7.20
CA SER A 151 -16.35 -9.09 6.88
C SER A 151 -17.09 -8.62 8.13
N GLU A 152 -17.09 -9.44 9.19
CA GLU A 152 -17.66 -9.07 10.49
C GLU A 152 -16.88 -7.92 11.15
N GLY A 153 -15.55 -7.92 11.06
CA GLY A 153 -14.71 -6.84 11.61
C GLY A 153 -14.98 -5.50 10.92
N LEU A 154 -15.12 -5.49 9.59
CA LEU A 154 -15.48 -4.27 8.85
C LEU A 154 -16.88 -3.75 9.22
N ALA A 155 -17.84 -4.65 9.47
CA ALA A 155 -19.18 -4.28 9.93
C ALA A 155 -19.13 -3.63 11.32
N GLN A 156 -18.40 -4.24 12.26
CA GLN A 156 -18.22 -3.69 13.60
C GLN A 156 -17.48 -2.35 13.60
N LEU A 157 -16.47 -2.18 12.75
CA LEU A 157 -15.79 -0.89 12.61
C LEU A 157 -16.73 0.20 12.10
N ALA A 158 -17.67 -0.13 11.21
CA ALA A 158 -18.67 0.82 10.73
C ALA A 158 -19.59 1.27 11.85
N GLU A 159 -20.05 0.34 12.68
CA GLU A 159 -20.83 0.64 13.88
C GLU A 159 -20.06 1.55 14.84
N LEU A 160 -18.84 1.18 15.22
CA LEU A 160 -18.00 1.96 16.15
C LEU A 160 -17.66 3.36 15.62
N THR A 161 -17.34 3.49 14.33
CA THR A 161 -17.02 4.79 13.73
C THR A 161 -18.25 5.70 13.74
N ASN A 162 -19.45 5.15 13.55
CA ASN A 162 -20.70 5.91 13.63
C ASN A 162 -21.03 6.33 15.06
N GLU A 163 -20.81 5.46 16.04
CA GLU A 163 -21.02 5.78 17.47
C GLU A 163 -20.09 6.89 17.96
N LEU A 164 -18.81 6.83 17.58
CA LEU A 164 -17.82 7.86 17.90
C LEU A 164 -18.11 9.20 17.22
N ASN A 165 -18.77 9.18 16.05
CA ASN A 165 -19.20 10.38 15.32
C ASN A 165 -20.49 11.01 15.88
N LEU A 166 -21.23 10.31 16.74
CA LEU A 166 -22.48 10.77 17.38
C LEU A 166 -22.26 11.34 18.80
N SER A 167 -21.02 11.30 19.31
CA SER A 167 -20.62 11.80 20.64
C SER A 167 -19.92 13.15 20.55
#